data_AF-A0A1G5AZA1-F1
#
_entry.id   AF-A0A1G5AZA1-F1
#
_cell.length_a   1.000
_cell.length_b   1.000
_cell.length_c   1.000
_cell.angle_alpha   90.00
_cell.angle_beta   90.00
_cell.angle_gamma   90.00
#
_symmetry.space_group_name_H-M   'P 1'
#
loop_
_entity.id
_entity.type
_entity.pdbx_description
1 polymer ?
#
loop_
_entity_poly.entity_id
_entity_poly.type
_entity_poly.pdbx_seq_one_letter_code
_entity_poly.pdbx_strand_id
1 'polypeptide(L)'
;MPSLPESLNGIVRPQKDAPEVPRIDRIRDVFRAIQACWRPPRGSGYSGQELTIRLSFKRSGEVLGLPKITYYRAGSEPEQREPFTRSVREAFVRCTPLPFTDSLGGAVAGRPFVFRFVDSQPM
;
A
#
# COMPACT_ATOMS: atom_id res chain seq x y z
N MET A 1 0.26 -11.26 28.06
CA MET A 1 0.99 -10.56 26.98
C MET A 1 0.00 -10.27 25.87
N PRO A 2 -0.25 -9.02 25.46
CA PRO A 2 -1.12 -8.76 24.32
C PRO A 2 -0.48 -9.40 23.08
N SER A 3 -1.22 -10.28 22.41
CA SER A 3 -0.81 -10.84 21.14
C SER A 3 -0.59 -9.69 20.15
N LEU A 4 0.57 -9.66 19.51
CA LEU A 4 0.79 -8.76 18.39
C LEU A 4 -0.31 -9.01 17.35
N PRO A 5 -0.92 -7.96 16.78
CA PRO A 5 -1.97 -8.12 15.79
C PRO A 5 -1.44 -9.00 14.65
N GLU A 6 -2.27 -9.96 14.24
CA GLU A 6 -1.95 -10.94 13.18
C GLU A 6 -1.60 -10.26 11.86
N SER A 7 -2.04 -9.02 11.65
CA SER A 7 -1.78 -8.20 10.47
C SER A 7 -1.36 -6.77 10.78
N LEU A 8 -0.51 -6.22 9.93
CA LEU A 8 -0.04 -4.83 9.97
C LEU A 8 -0.92 -3.99 9.05
N ASN A 9 -1.74 -3.11 9.62
CA ASN A 9 -2.80 -2.42 8.89
C ASN A 9 -2.48 -0.93 8.73
N GLY A 10 -2.78 -0.36 7.55
CA GLY A 10 -2.62 1.06 7.30
C GLY A 10 -3.43 1.57 6.11
N ILE A 11 -3.74 2.86 6.13
CA ILE A 11 -4.49 3.55 5.07
C ILE A 11 -3.52 4.32 4.21
N VAL A 12 -3.65 4.18 2.90
CA VAL A 12 -2.88 4.90 1.89
C VAL A 12 -3.80 5.87 1.16
N ARG A 13 -3.47 7.16 1.19
CA ARG A 13 -4.21 8.23 0.51
C ARG A 13 -3.33 8.92 -0.53
N PRO A 14 -3.88 9.49 -1.60
CA PRO A 14 -3.10 10.22 -2.59
C PRO A 14 -2.31 11.34 -1.92
N GLN A 15 -1.02 11.42 -2.21
CA GLN A 15 -0.17 12.52 -1.79
C GLN A 15 0.66 12.97 -2.99
N LYS A 16 0.55 14.25 -3.35
CA LYS A 16 1.31 14.82 -4.49
C LYS A 16 2.81 14.95 -4.19
N ASP A 17 3.16 15.21 -2.92
CA ASP A 17 4.53 15.50 -2.49
C ASP A 17 4.93 14.57 -1.33
N ALA A 18 4.97 13.26 -1.58
CA ALA A 18 5.47 12.32 -0.60
C ALA A 18 7.01 12.30 -0.65
N PRO A 19 7.70 12.53 0.48
CA PRO A 19 9.16 12.50 0.50
C PRO A 19 9.67 11.09 0.21
N GLU A 20 10.77 11.00 -0.53
CA GLU A 20 11.47 9.75 -0.76
C GLU A 20 11.96 9.18 0.59
N VAL A 21 11.74 7.88 0.81
CA VAL A 21 12.14 7.19 2.04
C VAL A 21 13.37 6.32 1.73
N PRO A 22 14.59 6.84 1.92
CA PRO A 22 15.81 6.13 1.50
C PRO A 22 16.08 4.87 2.32
N ARG A 23 15.49 4.77 3.52
CA ARG A 23 15.63 3.62 4.42
C ARG A 23 14.38 3.48 5.28
N ILE A 24 13.89 2.25 5.40
CA ILE A 24 12.68 1.93 6.14
C ILE A 24 13.05 1.05 7.33
N ASP A 25 12.98 1.64 8.54
CA ASP A 25 13.26 0.94 9.80
C ASP A 25 12.01 0.78 10.68
N ARG A 26 10.89 1.42 10.30
CA ARG A 26 9.63 1.38 11.04
C ARG A 26 8.48 0.95 10.14
N ILE A 27 7.54 0.21 10.70
CA ILE A 27 6.32 -0.26 10.00
C ILE A 27 5.55 0.90 9.35
N ARG A 28 5.44 2.06 10.03
CA ARG A 28 4.77 3.26 9.48
C ARG A 28 5.43 3.78 8.19
N ASP A 29 6.74 3.57 8.04
CA ASP A 29 7.53 4.06 6.90
C ASP A 29 7.26 3.21 5.65
N VAL A 30 6.86 1.95 5.83
CA VAL A 30 6.38 1.07 4.75
C VAL A 30 5.16 1.69 4.06
N PHE A 31 4.16 2.12 4.85
CA PHE A 31 2.95 2.74 4.31
C PHE A 31 3.25 4.07 3.62
N ARG A 32 4.18 4.87 4.16
CA ARG A 32 4.63 6.12 3.53
C ARG A 32 5.36 5.89 2.21
N ALA A 33 6.21 4.88 2.14
CA ALA A 33 6.89 4.52 0.89
C ALA A 33 5.88 4.09 -0.18
N ILE A 34 4.95 3.19 0.15
CA ILE A 34 3.90 2.77 -0.79
C ILE A 34 3.01 3.94 -1.20
N GLN A 35 2.69 4.85 -0.27
CA GLN A 35 1.96 6.08 -0.55
C GLN A 35 2.69 6.95 -1.59
N ALA A 36 4.02 7.07 -1.50
CA ALA A 36 4.82 7.84 -2.45
C ALA A 36 4.85 7.24 -3.86
N CYS A 37 4.78 5.91 -3.97
CA CYS A 37 4.76 5.22 -5.27
C CYS A 37 3.37 5.12 -5.90
N TRP A 38 2.32 5.35 -5.12
CA TRP A 38 0.95 5.25 -5.61
C TRP A 38 0.57 6.48 -6.43
N ARG A 39 0.15 6.22 -7.66
CA ARG A 39 -0.31 7.22 -8.61
C ARG A 39 -1.75 6.86 -8.98
N PRO A 40 -2.77 7.50 -8.39
CA PRO A 40 -4.15 7.20 -8.75
C PRO A 40 -4.39 7.47 -10.24
N PRO A 41 -5.35 6.77 -10.88
CA PRO A 41 -5.68 6.98 -12.28
C PRO A 41 -6.04 8.45 -12.54
N ARG A 42 -5.61 8.99 -13.70
CA ARG A 42 -5.77 10.41 -14.03
C ARG A 42 -7.25 10.74 -14.21
N GLY A 43 -7.72 11.72 -13.44
CA GLY A 43 -9.05 12.34 -13.52
C GLY A 43 -9.02 13.74 -12.90
N SER A 44 -10.11 14.51 -13.00
CA SER A 44 -10.21 15.88 -12.48
C SER A 44 -10.32 15.96 -10.94
N GLY A 45 -10.30 14.84 -10.23
CA GLY A 45 -10.42 14.79 -8.76
C GLY A 45 -10.28 13.38 -8.19
N TYR A 46 -10.68 13.23 -6.93
CA TYR A 46 -10.77 11.95 -6.23
C TYR A 46 -11.84 11.05 -6.88
N SER A 47 -11.50 9.80 -7.18
CA SER A 47 -12.45 8.83 -7.78
C SER A 47 -13.56 8.37 -6.83
N GLY A 48 -13.38 8.56 -5.52
CA GLY A 48 -14.24 8.00 -4.47
C GLY A 48 -14.05 6.50 -4.26
N GLN A 49 -13.06 5.89 -4.92
CA GLN A 49 -12.81 4.45 -4.86
C GLN A 49 -11.96 4.07 -3.65
N GLU A 50 -12.22 2.86 -3.16
CA GLU A 50 -11.42 2.26 -2.10
C GLU A 50 -11.07 0.82 -2.46
N LEU A 51 -9.86 0.40 -2.10
CA LEU A 51 -9.39 -0.96 -2.33
C LEU A 51 -8.53 -1.40 -1.16
N THR A 52 -8.89 -2.54 -0.56
CA THR A 52 -8.06 -3.18 0.47
C THR A 52 -7.33 -4.35 -0.12
N ILE A 53 -6.00 -4.35 0.02
CA ILE A 53 -5.12 -5.40 -0.47
C ILE A 53 -4.27 -5.95 0.68
N ARG A 54 -4.15 -7.27 0.71
CA ARG A 54 -3.33 -8.01 1.65
C ARG A 54 -2.15 -8.64 0.92
N LEU A 55 -0.95 -8.44 1.43
CA LEU A 55 0.27 -9.08 0.93
C LEU A 55 1.31 -9.17 2.05
N SER A 56 2.35 -9.96 1.84
CA SER A 56 3.51 -10.01 2.74
C SER A 56 4.75 -9.53 2.00
N PHE A 57 5.82 -9.20 2.74
CA PHE A 57 7.13 -8.90 2.16
C PHE A 57 8.16 -9.95 2.57
N LYS A 58 9.20 -10.09 1.76
CA LYS A 58 10.44 -10.79 2.13
C LYS A 58 11.27 -9.89 3.06
N ARG A 59 12.29 -10.46 3.70
CA ARG A 59 13.31 -9.69 4.43
C ARG A 59 14.03 -8.66 3.54
N SER A 60 14.17 -8.96 2.25
CA SER A 60 14.75 -8.09 1.22
C SER A 60 13.86 -6.91 0.81
N GLY A 61 12.61 -6.83 1.31
CA GLY A 61 11.66 -5.79 0.93
C GLY A 61 10.93 -6.04 -0.40
N GLU A 62 11.18 -7.17 -1.07
CA GLU A 62 10.36 -7.62 -2.19
C GLU A 62 8.97 -8.09 -1.72
N VAL A 63 7.96 -7.99 -2.59
CA VAL A 63 6.66 -8.63 -2.32
C VAL A 63 6.84 -10.15 -2.23
N LEU A 64 6.24 -10.75 -1.21
CA LEU A 64 6.19 -12.18 -1.01
C LEU A 64 4.78 -12.71 -1.35
N GLY A 65 4.74 -13.59 -2.34
CA GLY A 65 3.49 -14.19 -2.82
C GLY A 65 2.66 -13.25 -3.70
N LEU A 66 1.40 -13.63 -3.91
CA LEU A 66 0.47 -12.86 -4.73
C LEU A 66 -0.36 -11.91 -3.85
N PRO A 67 -0.37 -10.60 -4.12
CA PRO A 67 -1.25 -9.67 -3.45
C PRO A 67 -2.72 -10.05 -3.65
N LYS A 68 -3.47 -10.17 -2.54
CA LYS A 68 -4.89 -10.52 -2.55
C LYS A 68 -5.74 -9.30 -2.24
N ILE A 69 -6.64 -8.92 -3.13
CA ILE A 69 -7.64 -7.88 -2.87
C ILE A 69 -8.72 -8.50 -1.99
N THR A 70 -8.96 -7.91 -0.82
CA THR A 70 -9.95 -8.39 0.16
C THR A 70 -11.19 -7.51 0.22
N TYR A 71 -11.14 -6.31 -0.32
CA TYR A 71 -12.27 -5.39 -0.38
C TYR A 71 -12.11 -4.41 -1.54
N TYR A 72 -13.25 -4.03 -2.14
CA TYR A 72 -13.31 -2.99 -3.16
C TYR A 72 -14.60 -2.19 -3.00
N ARG A 73 -14.50 -0.87 -3.02
CA ARG A 73 -15.61 0.07 -3.08
C ARG A 73 -15.58 0.77 -4.43
N ALA A 74 -16.66 0.66 -5.17
CA ALA A 74 -16.84 1.45 -6.38
C ALA A 74 -16.98 2.93 -6.01
N GLY A 75 -16.38 3.79 -6.82
CA GLY A 75 -16.55 5.23 -6.75
C GLY A 75 -17.67 5.68 -7.67
N SER A 76 -17.63 6.93 -8.10
CA SER A 76 -18.67 7.53 -8.96
C SER A 76 -18.74 6.90 -10.35
N GLU A 77 -17.62 6.36 -10.85
CA GLU A 77 -17.52 5.71 -12.16
C GLU A 77 -17.16 4.21 -11.99
N PRO A 78 -18.05 3.28 -12.36
CA PRO A 78 -17.79 1.84 -12.20
C PRO A 78 -16.72 1.31 -13.17
N GLU A 79 -16.56 1.94 -14.33
CA GLU A 79 -15.56 1.59 -15.35
C GLU A 79 -14.12 1.80 -14.88
N GLN A 80 -13.93 2.63 -13.84
CA GLN A 80 -12.62 2.94 -13.27
C GLN A 80 -12.05 1.83 -12.37
N ARG A 81 -12.79 0.73 -12.13
CA ARG A 81 -12.34 -0.36 -11.25
C ARG A 81 -11.03 -0.99 -11.70
N GLU A 82 -10.91 -1.29 -12.98
CA GLU A 82 -9.72 -1.93 -13.54
C GLU A 82 -8.52 -0.96 -13.58
N PRO A 83 -8.67 0.30 -14.06
CA PRO A 83 -7.63 1.32 -13.91
C PRO A 83 -7.15 1.53 -12.47
N PHE A 84 -8.07 1.58 -11.51
CA PHE A 84 -7.73 1.77 -10.09
C PHE A 84 -6.96 0.59 -9.51
N THR A 85 -7.45 -0.63 -9.77
CA THR A 85 -6.78 -1.86 -9.33
C THR A 85 -5.37 -1.97 -9.93
N ARG A 86 -5.21 -1.60 -11.21
CA ARG A 86 -3.90 -1.52 -11.87
C ARG A 86 -2.99 -0.51 -11.19
N SER A 87 -3.49 0.70 -10.89
CA SER A 87 -2.71 1.76 -10.23
C SER A 87 -2.13 1.31 -8.88
N VAL A 88 -2.91 0.55 -8.11
CA VAL A 88 -2.50 -0.01 -6.81
C VAL A 88 -1.42 -1.06 -7.00
N ARG A 89 -1.61 -2.00 -7.95
CA ARG A 89 -0.60 -3.04 -8.25
C ARG A 89 0.72 -2.42 -8.69
N GLU A 90 0.67 -1.43 -9.57
CA GLU A 90 1.85 -0.74 -10.05
C GLU A 90 2.57 0.04 -8.94
N ALA A 91 1.87 0.52 -7.91
CA ALA A 91 2.51 1.16 -6.76
C ALA A 91 3.50 0.21 -6.08
N PHE A 92 3.13 -1.06 -5.89
CA PHE A 92 4.03 -2.07 -5.34
C PHE A 92 5.19 -2.35 -6.29
N VAL A 93 4.92 -2.55 -7.59
CA VAL A 93 5.98 -2.79 -8.59
C VAL A 93 7.00 -1.66 -8.63
N ARG A 94 6.57 -0.40 -8.51
CA ARG A 94 7.46 0.78 -8.50
C ARG A 94 8.30 0.89 -7.22
N CYS A 95 7.76 0.48 -6.09
CA CYS A 95 8.38 0.67 -4.78
C CYS A 95 9.22 -0.52 -4.31
N THR A 96 9.00 -1.71 -4.87
CA THR A 96 9.73 -2.90 -4.44
C THR A 96 10.97 -3.14 -5.30
N PRO A 97 12.11 -3.57 -4.71
CA PRO A 97 12.27 -3.89 -3.29
C PRO A 97 12.31 -2.65 -2.38
N LEU A 98 11.55 -2.69 -1.28
CA LEU A 98 11.56 -1.63 -0.28
C LEU A 98 12.88 -1.67 0.50
N PRO A 99 13.53 -0.52 0.78
CA PRO A 99 14.84 -0.48 1.44
C PRO A 99 14.73 -0.74 2.95
N PHE A 100 14.36 -1.97 3.32
CA PHE A 100 14.24 -2.39 4.72
C PHE A 100 15.60 -2.45 5.40
N THR A 101 15.63 -2.05 6.67
CA THR A 101 16.73 -2.40 7.56
C THR A 101 16.70 -3.88 7.89
N ASP A 102 17.84 -4.43 8.30
CA ASP A 102 17.90 -5.82 8.77
C ASP A 102 16.96 -6.10 9.95
N SER A 103 16.89 -5.15 10.89
CA SER A 103 15.98 -5.18 12.04
C SER A 103 14.52 -5.27 11.58
N LEU A 104 14.09 -4.35 10.71
CA LEU A 104 12.71 -4.33 10.23
C LEU A 104 12.41 -5.55 9.37
N GLY A 105 13.28 -5.87 8.41
CA GLY A 105 13.13 -7.00 7.50
C GLY A 105 12.97 -8.32 8.25
N GLY A 106 13.75 -8.54 9.32
CA GLY A 106 13.57 -9.70 10.20
C GLY A 106 12.25 -9.70 10.97
N ALA A 107 11.78 -8.53 11.40
CA ALA A 107 10.54 -8.38 12.17
C ALA A 107 9.25 -8.46 11.33
N VAL A 108 9.33 -8.19 10.02
CA VAL A 108 8.16 -8.11 9.13
C VAL A 108 8.11 -9.18 8.04
N ALA A 109 9.21 -9.89 7.78
CA ALA A 109 9.24 -10.96 6.78
C ALA A 109 8.11 -11.97 6.99
N GLY A 110 7.35 -12.26 5.93
CA GLY A 110 6.23 -13.20 5.97
C GLY A 110 4.96 -12.68 6.65
N ARG A 111 5.02 -11.60 7.43
CA ARG A 111 3.84 -11.04 8.12
C ARG A 111 2.90 -10.37 7.12
N PRO A 112 1.58 -10.59 7.25
CA PRO A 112 0.62 -9.98 6.35
C PRO A 112 0.46 -8.50 6.67
N PHE A 113 0.65 -7.67 5.65
CA PHE A 113 0.27 -6.27 5.63
C PHE A 113 -1.09 -6.13 4.95
N VAL A 114 -1.92 -5.25 5.48
CA VAL A 114 -3.20 -4.86 4.90
C VAL A 114 -3.15 -3.37 4.59
N PHE A 115 -3.18 -3.05 3.31
CA PHE A 115 -3.20 -1.68 2.81
C PHE A 115 -4.61 -1.34 2.33
N ARG A 116 -5.20 -0.29 2.89
CA ARG A 116 -6.47 0.29 2.38
C ARG A 116 -6.15 1.54 1.59
N PHE A 117 -6.22 1.45 0.27
CA PHE A 117 -6.12 2.58 -0.64
C PHE A 117 -7.46 3.33 -0.67
N VAL A 118 -7.44 4.62 -0.41
CA VAL A 118 -8.63 5.48 -0.36
C VAL A 118 -8.37 6.70 -1.21
N ASP A 119 -9.00 6.74 -2.38
CA ASP A 119 -8.94 7.89 -3.29
C ASP A 119 -10.23 8.72 -3.15
N SER A 120 -10.48 9.19 -1.94
CA SER A 120 -11.59 10.07 -1.60
C SER A 120 -11.06 11.35 -0.96
N GLN A 121 -11.82 12.44 -1.07
CA GLN A 121 -11.47 13.68 -0.40
C GLN A 121 -11.36 13.44 1.12
N PRO A 122 -10.31 13.96 1.79
CA PRO A 122 -10.27 13.98 3.24
C PRO A 122 -11.49 14.76 3.73
N MET A 123 -12.28 14.13 4.60
CA MET A 123 -13.34 14.83 5.36
C MET A 123 -12.72 15.71 6.42
#